data_AF-A0A2D6T6D2-F1
#
_entry.id   AF-A0A2D6T6D2-F1
#
_cell.length_a   1.000
_cell.length_b   1.000
_cell.length_c   1.000
_cell.angle_alpha   90.00
_cell.angle_beta   90.00
_cell.angle_gamma   90.00
#
_symmetry.space_group_name_H-M   'P 1'
#
loop_
_entity.id
_entity.type
_entity.pdbx_description
1 polymer ?
#
loop_
_entity_poly.entity_id
_entity_poly.type
_entity_poly.pdbx_seq_one_letter_code
_entity_poly.pdbx_strand_id
1 'polypeptide(L)'
;MRCPAIVAALVLTAIALPSWAAEKNAPVIEVPAQVELSDGVLQLKGRITDQSRVVFATLDGQPIAIGPEGAIVLNKAVVANATQAMVTALDEWGNRSERTIRLTRAQAKPDLAFGNYHALVIGNNEYAALPKLKTAVSDATAVAAMLKGAYGFDTMLLKNATRSDVIGAMAKLRGKLKPSDNLLIYFAGHGVLDSYAEEGFWLPVDAAKDNPANWISNADVTNMLRAIRAKHVMVVADSCFSGTLVRAAPVKIKTAEERTSWLQRMAAKRSRTALVSGGLEPVMDAGGGNHSVFAKAFLEALSENREVTDGQTLFATIRRPVALESDQTPDYADIRRAGHDGGDFLFVRRSAAKLASARATVASSTRRQTTAPVAPAAANRQVELAFWNSIKNSKTAAEYQAYLEQYPRGAFAPLARQRIAALNKKVAPKPVARATPVARPAPPQRSPRQRFDGTWKATLFAYFAAAGCPMDNKLEVRIQNGKLSGSHRGNRLSAVVDPMGGLKGTYTDPENDSFEMDGKYKGREIKGYIRGTKKGAGWDPTFCELNLKLEPLSARVTD
;
A
#
# COMPACT_ATOMS: atom_id res chain seq x y z
N MET A 1 96.87 22.26 -8.45
CA MET A 1 96.19 22.33 -9.77
C MET A 1 94.92 23.15 -9.61
N ARG A 2 94.56 23.89 -10.66
CA ARG A 2 93.65 25.05 -10.67
C ARG A 2 92.17 24.69 -10.42
N CYS A 3 91.46 25.70 -9.90
CA CYS A 3 90.00 25.99 -9.95
C CYS A 3 89.28 25.51 -11.24
N PRO A 4 87.94 25.33 -11.25
CA PRO A 4 86.99 26.34 -10.76
C PRO A 4 85.74 25.82 -10.01
N ALA A 5 85.24 26.62 -9.07
CA ALA A 5 83.83 26.57 -8.69
C ALA A 5 83.31 28.01 -8.61
N ILE A 6 82.27 28.23 -9.40
CA ILE A 6 81.62 29.49 -9.71
C ILE A 6 80.97 30.07 -8.46
N VAL A 7 81.25 31.35 -8.18
CA VAL A 7 80.52 32.17 -7.22
C VAL A 7 79.24 32.65 -7.92
N ALA A 8 78.08 32.23 -7.43
CA ALA A 8 76.80 32.85 -7.75
C ALA A 8 76.19 33.37 -6.45
N ALA A 9 76.21 34.70 -6.30
CA ALA A 9 75.47 35.40 -5.27
C ALA A 9 73.97 35.25 -5.57
N LEU A 10 73.23 34.58 -4.70
CA LEU A 10 71.77 34.67 -4.68
C LEU A 10 71.33 35.56 -3.54
N VAL A 11 70.84 36.73 -3.91
CA VAL A 11 70.07 37.66 -3.10
C VAL A 11 68.89 36.91 -2.49
N LEU A 12 68.77 36.93 -1.17
CA LEU A 12 67.55 36.52 -0.47
C LEU A 12 66.44 37.52 -0.80
N THR A 13 65.68 37.27 -1.86
CA THR A 13 64.35 37.85 -2.00
C THR A 13 63.42 37.05 -1.11
N ALA A 14 63.00 37.67 0.01
CA ALA A 14 61.88 37.18 0.79
C ALA A 14 60.64 37.13 -0.11
N ILE A 15 60.30 35.94 -0.60
CA ILE A 15 58.99 35.70 -1.22
C ILE A 15 58.00 35.76 -0.05
N ALA A 16 57.30 36.89 0.06
CA ALA A 16 56.11 36.97 0.89
C ALA A 16 55.12 35.92 0.37
N LEU A 17 54.97 34.83 1.13
CA LEU A 17 53.87 33.91 0.93
C LEU A 17 52.57 34.72 1.03
N PRO A 18 51.64 34.66 0.05
CA PRO A 18 50.35 35.30 0.21
C PRO A 18 49.73 34.73 1.48
N SER A 19 49.44 35.59 2.45
CA SER A 19 48.62 35.22 3.59
C SER A 19 47.24 34.91 3.04
N TRP A 20 46.89 33.63 2.96
CA TRP A 20 45.50 33.22 2.74
C TRP A 20 44.75 33.68 3.97
N ALA A 21 44.16 34.88 3.90
CA ALA A 21 43.30 35.37 4.95
C ALA A 21 42.15 34.38 5.06
N ALA A 22 42.06 33.65 6.19
CA ALA A 22 40.90 32.82 6.49
C ALA A 22 39.65 33.69 6.33
N GLU A 23 38.65 33.18 5.61
CA GLU A 23 37.34 33.83 5.59
C GLU A 23 36.84 33.89 7.03
N LYS A 24 36.28 35.05 7.42
CA LYS A 24 35.77 35.27 8.78
C LYS A 24 34.24 35.15 8.86
N ASN A 25 33.58 34.96 7.73
CA ASN A 25 32.13 34.87 7.68
C ASN A 25 31.69 33.45 8.02
N ALA A 26 30.60 33.33 8.78
CA ALA A 26 29.99 32.04 9.06
C ALA A 26 28.96 31.69 7.98
N PRO A 27 28.64 30.39 7.80
CA PRO A 27 27.64 29.97 6.84
C PRO A 27 26.28 30.62 7.06
N VAL A 28 25.58 30.97 6.00
CA VAL A 28 24.22 31.52 6.06
C VAL A 28 23.22 30.36 6.06
N ILE A 29 22.39 30.28 7.10
CA ILE A 29 21.35 29.25 7.23
C ILE A 29 19.98 29.85 6.87
N GLU A 30 19.46 29.46 5.71
CA GLU A 30 18.16 29.86 5.20
C GLU A 30 17.11 28.78 5.45
N VAL A 31 16.48 28.83 6.63
CA VAL A 31 15.38 27.94 7.02
C VAL A 31 14.21 28.75 7.58
N PRO A 32 12.96 28.26 7.48
CA PRO A 32 11.79 28.93 8.04
C PRO A 32 11.97 29.22 9.53
N ALA A 33 11.58 30.42 9.98
CA ALA A 33 11.63 30.79 11.41
C ALA A 33 10.62 29.99 12.27
N GLN A 34 9.57 29.48 11.64
CA GLN A 34 8.55 28.63 12.25
C GLN A 34 8.17 27.50 11.29
N VAL A 35 8.00 26.30 11.83
CA VAL A 35 7.52 25.13 11.08
C VAL A 35 6.45 24.42 11.90
N GLU A 36 5.33 24.09 11.25
CA GLU A 36 4.30 23.25 11.83
C GLU A 36 4.67 21.77 11.69
N LEU A 37 4.54 21.01 12.79
CA LEU A 37 4.82 19.58 12.81
C LEU A 37 3.62 18.80 12.27
N SER A 38 3.85 17.98 11.25
CA SER A 38 2.89 16.98 10.77
C SER A 38 3.14 15.67 11.50
N ASP A 39 2.20 15.20 12.33
CA ASP A 39 2.31 13.94 13.11
C ASP A 39 3.59 13.82 13.96
N GLY A 40 4.10 14.95 14.47
CA GLY A 40 5.35 14.98 15.25
C GLY A 40 6.62 14.83 14.40
N VAL A 41 6.50 14.90 13.07
CA VAL A 41 7.63 14.93 12.14
C VAL A 41 7.86 16.37 11.68
N LEU A 42 9.10 16.84 11.83
CA LEU A 42 9.58 18.06 11.22
C LEU A 42 9.91 17.78 9.76
N GLN A 43 9.20 18.44 8.86
CA GLN A 43 9.54 18.53 7.44
C GLN A 43 10.22 19.88 7.20
N LEU A 44 11.55 19.87 7.11
CA LEU A 44 12.33 21.09 6.92
C LEU A 44 12.90 21.14 5.51
N LYS A 45 12.61 22.23 4.81
CA LYS A 45 13.27 22.59 3.54
C LYS A 45 13.99 23.92 3.72
N GLY A 46 15.23 24.00 3.26
CA GLY A 46 16.03 25.21 3.36
C GLY A 46 17.34 25.11 2.58
N ARG A 47 18.25 26.05 2.81
CA ARG A 47 19.61 26.03 2.27
C ARG A 47 20.63 26.46 3.32
N ILE A 48 21.86 25.98 3.18
CA ILE A 48 23.04 26.55 3.84
C ILE A 48 24.02 26.97 2.76
N THR A 49 24.41 28.23 2.74
CA THR A 49 25.31 28.80 1.75
C THR A 49 26.48 29.51 2.43
N ASP A 50 27.64 29.47 1.80
CA ASP A 50 28.86 30.13 2.27
C ASP A 50 29.75 30.43 1.04
N GLN A 51 30.66 31.41 1.11
CA GLN A 51 31.64 31.62 0.03
C GLN A 51 32.69 30.50 0.02
N SER A 52 32.74 29.74 1.11
CA SER A 52 33.58 28.58 1.32
C SER A 52 32.82 27.28 1.43
N ARG A 53 33.57 26.19 1.55
CA ARG A 53 32.96 24.90 1.68
C ARG A 53 32.40 24.70 3.08
N VAL A 54 31.08 24.56 3.16
CA VAL A 54 30.39 24.08 4.37
C VAL A 54 30.79 22.62 4.61
N VAL A 55 31.50 22.37 5.71
CA VAL A 55 32.02 21.03 6.05
C VAL A 55 30.98 20.20 6.76
N PHE A 56 30.14 20.83 7.58
CA PHE A 56 29.24 20.09 8.46
C PHE A 56 27.99 20.90 8.80
N ALA A 57 26.84 20.20 8.90
CA ALA A 57 25.62 20.75 9.46
C ALA A 57 24.90 19.75 10.36
N THR A 58 24.19 20.27 11.36
CA THR A 58 23.38 19.45 12.28
C THR A 58 21.98 20.03 12.49
N LEU A 59 21.07 19.16 12.92
CA LEU A 59 19.76 19.50 13.48
C LEU A 59 19.69 18.91 14.90
N ASP A 60 19.62 19.76 15.92
CA ASP A 60 19.70 19.40 17.34
C ASP A 60 20.92 18.52 17.66
N GLY A 61 22.08 18.87 17.08
CA GLY A 61 23.34 18.14 17.25
C GLY A 61 23.46 16.83 16.46
N GLN A 62 22.43 16.43 15.72
CA GLN A 62 22.49 15.26 14.83
C GLN A 62 22.90 15.68 13.41
N PRO A 63 23.88 15.01 12.77
CA PRO A 63 24.31 15.34 11.41
C PRO A 63 23.16 15.33 10.40
N ILE A 64 23.17 16.30 9.48
CA ILE A 64 22.22 16.41 8.37
C ILE A 64 22.96 16.49 7.04
N ALA A 65 22.38 15.88 6.00
CA ALA A 65 22.94 15.93 4.66
C ALA A 65 22.70 17.30 4.01
N ILE A 66 23.73 17.83 3.38
CA ILE A 66 23.67 19.04 2.53
C ILE A 66 23.75 18.56 1.08
N GLY A 67 22.69 18.83 0.32
CA GLY A 67 22.61 18.50 -1.09
C GLY A 67 23.33 19.51 -1.99
N PRO A 68 23.20 19.34 -3.32
CA PRO A 68 23.71 20.31 -4.29
C PRO A 68 23.23 21.73 -3.97
N GLU A 69 24.09 22.73 -4.22
CA GLU A 69 23.80 24.16 -3.95
C GLU A 69 23.39 24.47 -2.51
N GLY A 70 23.83 23.66 -1.54
CA GLY A 70 23.53 23.89 -0.13
C GLY A 70 22.14 23.44 0.31
N ALA A 71 21.38 22.72 -0.53
CA ALA A 71 20.00 22.36 -0.24
C ALA A 71 19.86 21.42 0.97
N ILE A 72 18.90 21.71 1.85
CA ILE A 72 18.51 20.85 2.97
C ILE A 72 17.08 20.41 2.79
N VAL A 73 16.88 19.10 2.83
CA VAL A 73 15.54 18.48 2.90
C VAL A 73 15.59 17.42 3.99
N LEU A 74 14.82 17.64 5.05
CA LEU A 74 14.81 16.76 6.22
C LEU A 74 13.39 16.36 6.59
N ASN A 75 13.25 15.08 6.91
CA ASN A 75 12.06 14.50 7.53
C ASN A 75 12.51 13.82 8.83
N LYS A 76 12.37 14.52 9.97
CA LYS A 76 12.89 14.03 11.26
C LYS A 76 11.77 13.99 12.29
N ALA A 77 11.59 12.85 12.94
CA ALA A 77 10.72 12.77 14.11
C ALA A 77 11.28 13.66 15.22
N VAL A 78 10.42 14.48 15.81
CA VAL A 78 10.78 15.40 16.89
C VAL A 78 10.17 14.89 18.20
N VAL A 79 10.90 15.07 19.31
CA VAL A 79 10.40 14.73 20.64
C VAL A 79 9.06 15.43 20.91
N ALA A 80 8.12 14.71 21.51
CA ALA A 80 6.72 15.11 21.67
C ALA A 80 6.51 16.51 22.28
N ASN A 81 7.46 17.01 23.09
CA ASN A 81 7.37 18.29 23.79
C ASN A 81 8.33 19.37 23.26
N ALA A 82 9.10 19.10 22.20
CA ALA A 82 10.01 20.10 21.64
C ALA A 82 9.22 21.29 21.09
N THR A 83 9.58 22.50 21.50
CA THR A 83 8.97 23.75 21.01
C THR A 83 9.86 24.46 20.00
N GLN A 84 11.11 24.00 19.87
CA GLN A 84 12.13 24.56 18.99
C GLN A 84 13.03 23.44 18.46
N ALA A 85 13.64 23.65 17.31
CA ALA A 85 14.76 22.86 16.79
C ALA A 85 15.86 23.81 16.32
N MET A 86 17.13 23.40 16.42
CA MET A 86 18.27 24.24 16.08
C MET A 86 19.08 23.63 14.94
N VAL A 87 19.24 24.40 13.86
CA VAL A 87 20.17 24.08 12.78
C VAL A 87 21.51 24.73 13.09
N THR A 88 22.60 23.98 12.98
CA THR A 88 23.97 24.49 13.15
C THR A 88 24.78 24.17 11.91
N ALA A 89 25.60 25.11 11.43
CA ALA A 89 26.48 24.95 10.28
C ALA A 89 27.92 25.34 10.63
N LEU A 90 28.88 24.65 10.03
CA LEU A 90 30.32 24.89 10.18
C LEU A 90 31.00 24.82 8.81
N ASP A 91 31.85 25.79 8.51
CA ASP A 91 32.71 25.81 7.32
C ASP A 91 34.06 25.11 7.53
N GLU A 92 34.94 25.19 6.53
CA GLU A 92 36.27 24.58 6.56
C GLU A 92 37.32 25.35 7.37
N TRP A 93 37.03 26.57 7.80
CA TRP A 93 37.89 27.36 8.69
C TRP A 93 37.38 27.44 10.14
N GLY A 94 36.26 26.77 10.41
CA GLY A 94 35.67 26.66 11.75
C GLY A 94 34.69 27.77 12.11
N ASN A 95 34.26 28.60 11.15
CA ASN A 95 33.22 29.59 11.41
C ASN A 95 31.87 28.88 11.54
N ARG A 96 31.12 29.25 12.58
CA ARG A 96 29.88 28.57 12.98
C ARG A 96 28.71 29.53 12.95
N SER A 97 27.57 29.04 12.47
CA SER A 97 26.28 29.73 12.56
C SER A 97 25.19 28.81 13.09
N GLU A 98 24.16 29.42 13.68
CA GLU A 98 23.02 28.72 14.26
C GLU A 98 21.70 29.40 13.90
N ARG A 99 20.67 28.59 13.68
CA ARG A 99 19.32 29.06 13.41
C ARG A 99 18.30 28.24 14.17
N THR A 100 17.57 28.90 15.07
CA THR A 100 16.45 28.30 15.81
C THR A 100 15.16 28.40 15.00
N ILE A 101 14.45 27.29 14.91
CA ILE A 101 13.14 27.14 14.27
C ILE A 101 12.12 26.94 15.39
N ARG A 102 11.07 27.77 15.43
CA ARG A 102 9.93 27.53 16.32
C ARG A 102 9.08 26.39 15.76
N LEU A 103 8.80 25.40 16.60
CA LEU A 103 7.95 24.28 16.24
C LEU A 103 6.53 24.54 16.72
N THR A 104 5.61 24.76 15.79
CA THR A 104 4.18 24.77 16.08
C THR A 104 3.59 23.38 15.87
N ARG A 105 2.59 23.03 16.66
CA ARG A 105 1.76 21.86 16.40
C ARG A 105 0.40 22.41 15.99
N ALA A 106 -0.23 21.81 14.98
CA ALA A 106 -1.64 22.02 14.75
C ALA A 106 -2.35 21.92 16.10
N GLN A 107 -3.03 22.99 16.54
CA GLN A 107 -3.91 22.89 17.69
C GLN A 107 -4.86 21.73 17.42
N ALA A 108 -5.01 20.83 18.40
CA ALA A 108 -6.01 19.77 18.31
C ALA A 108 -7.37 20.45 18.04
N LYS A 109 -7.79 20.39 16.78
CA LYS A 109 -9.11 20.87 16.36
C LYS A 109 -10.16 20.13 17.19
N PRO A 110 -11.32 20.76 17.47
CA PRO A 110 -12.30 20.23 18.41
C PRO A 110 -12.63 18.77 18.11
N ASP A 111 -12.71 17.97 19.17
CA ASP A 111 -13.04 16.55 19.14
C ASP A 111 -14.23 16.34 18.20
N LEU A 112 -13.98 15.69 17.06
CA LEU A 112 -15.03 15.43 16.06
C LEU A 112 -16.07 14.54 16.74
N ALA A 113 -17.21 15.11 17.12
CA ALA A 113 -18.32 14.34 17.62
C ALA A 113 -18.91 13.51 16.47
N PHE A 114 -18.39 12.29 16.31
CA PHE A 114 -18.78 11.38 15.23
C PHE A 114 -20.21 10.87 15.36
N GLY A 115 -20.89 11.11 16.48
CA GLY A 115 -22.27 10.72 16.71
C GLY A 115 -22.43 9.25 17.14
N ASN A 116 -23.67 8.80 17.27
CA ASN A 116 -23.96 7.41 17.62
C ASN A 116 -23.94 6.54 16.36
N TYR A 117 -23.49 5.30 16.50
CA TYR A 117 -23.43 4.35 15.40
C TYR A 117 -24.44 3.23 15.60
N HIS A 118 -25.22 2.97 14.57
CA HIS A 118 -26.21 1.90 14.53
C HIS A 118 -25.93 0.99 13.34
N ALA A 119 -26.30 -0.29 13.43
CA ALA A 119 -26.28 -1.18 12.29
C ALA A 119 -27.57 -1.99 12.15
N LEU A 120 -28.00 -2.20 10.91
CA LEU A 120 -28.89 -3.27 10.52
C LEU A 120 -28.08 -4.31 9.76
N VAL A 121 -28.00 -5.53 10.25
CA VAL A 121 -27.17 -6.58 9.68
C VAL A 121 -28.08 -7.74 9.31
N ILE A 122 -28.13 -8.11 8.04
CA ILE A 122 -29.08 -9.08 7.48
C ILE A 122 -28.27 -10.19 6.80
N GLY A 123 -28.56 -11.44 7.16
CA GLY A 123 -27.96 -12.62 6.52
C GLY A 123 -29.02 -13.68 6.25
N ASN A 124 -29.16 -14.09 4.99
CA ASN A 124 -30.22 -15.00 4.54
C ASN A 124 -29.63 -16.26 3.89
N ASN A 125 -29.83 -17.41 4.54
CA ASN A 125 -29.44 -18.74 4.06
C ASN A 125 -30.64 -19.61 3.67
N GLU A 126 -31.69 -19.61 4.50
CA GLU A 126 -32.77 -20.60 4.47
C GLU A 126 -33.94 -20.13 3.59
N TYR A 127 -33.71 -20.01 2.29
CA TYR A 127 -34.76 -19.65 1.33
C TYR A 127 -35.76 -20.79 1.17
N ALA A 128 -37.05 -20.43 1.12
CA ALA A 128 -38.13 -21.40 0.90
C ALA A 128 -38.22 -21.83 -0.57
N ALA A 129 -38.05 -20.89 -1.51
CA ALA A 129 -38.28 -21.10 -2.94
C ALA A 129 -37.06 -20.78 -3.83
N LEU A 130 -35.89 -20.57 -3.23
CA LEU A 130 -34.62 -20.30 -3.92
C LEU A 130 -33.53 -21.24 -3.38
N PRO A 131 -32.40 -21.41 -4.09
CA PRO A 131 -31.27 -22.18 -3.58
C PRO A 131 -30.80 -21.66 -2.23
N LYS A 132 -30.55 -22.55 -1.27
CA LYS A 132 -30.04 -22.16 0.05
C LYS A 132 -28.58 -21.71 -0.03
N LEU A 133 -28.22 -20.72 0.76
CA LEU A 133 -26.83 -20.27 0.94
C LEU A 133 -26.24 -20.86 2.22
N LYS A 134 -24.91 -20.93 2.29
CA LYS A 134 -24.22 -21.48 3.47
C LYS A 134 -23.63 -20.39 4.36
N THR A 135 -23.10 -19.32 3.78
CA THR A 135 -22.24 -18.36 4.47
C THR A 135 -22.96 -17.11 4.96
N ALA A 136 -24.06 -16.67 4.34
CA ALA A 136 -24.65 -15.35 4.62
C ALA A 136 -25.04 -15.12 6.09
N VAL A 137 -25.60 -16.12 6.78
CA VAL A 137 -25.90 -16.01 8.22
C VAL A 137 -24.63 -15.94 9.07
N SER A 138 -23.58 -16.68 8.70
CA SER A 138 -22.27 -16.66 9.35
C SER A 138 -21.62 -15.29 9.20
N ASP A 139 -21.64 -14.74 7.98
CA ASP A 139 -21.12 -13.42 7.62
C ASP A 139 -21.81 -12.32 8.41
N ALA A 140 -23.14 -12.28 8.37
CA ALA A 140 -23.94 -11.32 9.13
C ALA A 140 -23.67 -11.40 10.64
N THR A 141 -23.49 -12.62 11.18
CA THR A 141 -23.19 -12.79 12.60
C THR A 141 -21.81 -12.22 12.97
N ALA A 142 -20.79 -12.52 12.16
CA ALA A 142 -19.43 -12.03 12.38
C ALA A 142 -19.33 -10.51 12.22
N VAL A 143 -19.99 -9.94 11.21
CA VAL A 143 -20.04 -8.48 11.00
C VAL A 143 -20.74 -7.77 12.15
N ALA A 144 -21.89 -8.28 12.60
CA ALA A 144 -22.59 -7.71 13.76
C ALA A 144 -21.71 -7.75 15.03
N ALA A 145 -21.02 -8.86 15.27
CA ALA A 145 -20.11 -8.99 16.40
C ALA A 145 -18.93 -8.00 16.31
N MET A 146 -18.31 -7.85 15.15
CA MET A 146 -17.21 -6.91 14.89
C MET A 146 -17.65 -5.45 15.13
N LEU A 147 -18.79 -5.04 14.54
CA LEU A 147 -19.31 -3.69 14.67
C LEU A 147 -19.70 -3.36 16.12
N LYS A 148 -20.35 -4.30 16.82
CA LYS A 148 -20.72 -4.12 18.23
C LYS A 148 -19.50 -4.07 19.15
N GLY A 149 -18.58 -5.02 19.01
CA GLY A 149 -17.43 -5.19 19.90
C GLY A 149 -16.34 -4.14 19.69
N ALA A 150 -15.82 -4.03 18.47
CA ALA A 150 -14.67 -3.19 18.16
C ALA A 150 -15.05 -1.73 17.88
N TYR A 151 -16.25 -1.49 17.35
CA TYR A 151 -16.69 -0.16 16.92
C TYR A 151 -17.81 0.43 17.78
N GLY A 152 -18.44 -0.35 18.66
CA GLY A 152 -19.45 0.14 19.60
C GLY A 152 -20.80 0.45 18.96
N PHE A 153 -21.11 -0.14 17.81
CA PHE A 153 -22.40 0.04 17.14
C PHE A 153 -23.54 -0.58 17.97
N ASP A 154 -24.71 0.07 17.94
CA ASP A 154 -25.99 -0.52 18.34
C ASP A 154 -26.54 -1.36 17.16
N THR A 155 -26.33 -2.67 17.23
CA THR A 155 -26.58 -3.60 16.12
C THR A 155 -27.93 -4.32 16.23
N MET A 156 -28.72 -4.28 15.16
CA MET A 156 -29.90 -5.11 14.92
C MET A 156 -29.52 -6.21 13.91
N LEU A 157 -29.45 -7.46 14.35
CA LEU A 157 -29.11 -8.60 13.50
C LEU A 157 -30.39 -9.36 13.13
N LEU A 158 -30.66 -9.49 11.82
CA LEU A 158 -31.73 -10.31 11.27
C LEU A 158 -31.13 -11.51 10.54
N LYS A 159 -31.60 -12.71 10.87
CA LYS A 159 -31.17 -13.96 10.24
C LYS A 159 -32.37 -14.56 9.52
N ASN A 160 -32.19 -14.96 8.27
CA ASN A 160 -33.26 -15.52 7.44
C ASN A 160 -34.50 -14.62 7.46
N ALA A 161 -34.30 -13.33 7.19
CA ALA A 161 -35.30 -12.29 7.30
C ALA A 161 -36.29 -12.36 6.13
N THR A 162 -37.58 -12.22 6.44
CA THR A 162 -38.64 -12.02 5.43
C THR A 162 -38.64 -10.59 4.91
N ARG A 163 -39.38 -10.32 3.84
CA ARG A 163 -39.59 -8.95 3.36
C ARG A 163 -40.15 -8.05 4.45
N SER A 164 -41.14 -8.54 5.20
CA SER A 164 -41.77 -7.80 6.29
C SER A 164 -40.77 -7.42 7.38
N ASP A 165 -39.86 -8.33 7.75
CA ASP A 165 -38.84 -8.08 8.77
C ASP A 165 -37.88 -6.96 8.34
N VAL A 166 -37.42 -6.99 7.10
CA VAL A 166 -36.47 -5.99 6.56
C VAL A 166 -37.13 -4.61 6.50
N ILE A 167 -38.34 -4.51 5.95
CA ILE A 167 -39.08 -3.25 5.85
C ILE A 167 -39.44 -2.72 7.26
N GLY A 168 -39.87 -3.60 8.16
CA GLY A 168 -40.17 -3.24 9.55
C GLY A 168 -38.96 -2.72 10.31
N ALA A 169 -37.80 -3.34 10.13
CA ALA A 169 -36.54 -2.88 10.72
C ALA A 169 -36.12 -1.50 10.20
N MET A 170 -36.22 -1.29 8.88
CA MET A 170 -35.95 0.01 8.24
C MET A 170 -36.91 1.10 8.74
N ALA A 171 -38.21 0.79 8.89
CA ALA A 171 -39.19 1.71 9.46
C ALA A 171 -38.89 2.06 10.92
N LYS A 172 -38.49 1.07 11.73
CA LYS A 172 -38.07 1.28 13.12
C LYS A 172 -36.84 2.18 13.21
N LEU A 173 -35.84 2.00 12.34
CA LEU A 173 -34.66 2.85 12.29
C LEU A 173 -35.00 4.27 11.86
N ARG A 174 -35.90 4.45 10.88
CA ARG A 174 -36.41 5.77 10.48
C ARG A 174 -37.01 6.54 11.67
N GLY A 175 -37.78 5.87 12.53
CA GLY A 175 -38.37 6.49 13.72
C GLY A 175 -37.38 6.74 14.86
N LYS A 176 -36.33 5.92 14.98
CA LYS A 176 -35.35 5.96 16.08
C LYS A 176 -34.21 6.96 15.85
N LEU A 177 -33.68 7.03 14.62
CA LEU A 177 -32.40 7.70 14.35
C LEU A 177 -32.52 9.22 14.26
N LYS A 178 -31.52 9.91 14.80
CA LYS A 178 -31.39 11.37 14.82
C LYS A 178 -30.40 11.86 13.76
N PRO A 179 -30.42 13.17 13.40
CA PRO A 179 -29.46 13.75 12.46
C PRO A 179 -27.98 13.69 12.89
N SER A 180 -27.70 13.38 14.16
CA SER A 180 -26.34 13.15 14.65
C SER A 180 -25.87 11.71 14.44
N ASP A 181 -26.76 10.77 14.16
CA ASP A 181 -26.45 9.35 14.18
C ASP A 181 -25.94 8.87 12.81
N ASN A 182 -25.32 7.69 12.80
CA ASN A 182 -24.81 7.00 11.62
C ASN A 182 -25.43 5.61 11.55
N LEU A 183 -25.71 5.13 10.35
CA LEU A 183 -26.28 3.81 10.13
C LEU A 183 -25.48 3.03 9.08
N LEU A 184 -25.07 1.82 9.44
CA LEU A 184 -24.57 0.84 8.48
C LEU A 184 -25.63 -0.24 8.24
N ILE A 185 -25.97 -0.49 6.99
CA ILE A 185 -26.84 -1.62 6.61
C ILE A 185 -25.96 -2.65 5.91
N TYR A 186 -25.80 -3.81 6.50
CA TYR A 186 -25.10 -4.94 5.89
C TYR A 186 -26.13 -5.96 5.41
N PHE A 187 -26.03 -6.40 4.16
CA PHE A 187 -26.90 -7.40 3.57
C PHE A 187 -26.06 -8.50 2.91
N ALA A 188 -26.27 -9.75 3.32
CA ALA A 188 -25.73 -10.94 2.66
C ALA A 188 -26.89 -11.86 2.27
N GLY A 189 -26.98 -12.23 1.00
CA GLY A 189 -28.09 -13.01 0.47
C GLY A 189 -28.17 -13.00 -1.05
N HIS A 190 -29.26 -13.56 -1.58
CA HIS A 190 -29.54 -13.50 -3.01
C HIS A 190 -29.94 -12.10 -3.44
N GLY A 191 -29.50 -11.74 -4.64
CA GLY A 191 -29.95 -10.56 -5.36
C GLY A 191 -30.15 -10.91 -6.83
N VAL A 192 -31.07 -10.21 -7.48
CA VAL A 192 -31.35 -10.37 -8.91
C VAL A 192 -31.38 -9.01 -9.60
N LEU A 193 -30.91 -8.95 -10.84
CA LEU A 193 -31.12 -7.82 -11.73
C LEU A 193 -32.23 -8.18 -12.70
N ASP A 194 -33.30 -7.41 -12.70
CA ASP A 194 -34.24 -7.42 -13.82
C ASP A 194 -33.59 -6.67 -14.97
N SER A 195 -33.14 -7.39 -16.00
CA SER A 195 -32.47 -6.81 -17.17
C SER A 195 -33.40 -5.96 -18.03
N TYR A 196 -34.73 -6.14 -17.93
CA TYR A 196 -35.69 -5.34 -18.69
C TYR A 196 -35.93 -3.99 -18.03
N ALA A 197 -35.97 -3.97 -16.70
CA ALA A 197 -36.16 -2.75 -15.91
C ALA A 197 -34.83 -2.07 -15.52
N GLU A 198 -33.69 -2.72 -15.76
CA GLU A 198 -32.36 -2.33 -15.25
C GLU A 198 -32.35 -2.10 -13.73
N GLU A 199 -33.20 -2.84 -12.99
CA GLU A 199 -33.43 -2.63 -11.57
C GLU A 199 -32.92 -3.84 -10.76
N GLY A 200 -32.14 -3.56 -9.71
CA GLY A 200 -31.63 -4.58 -8.80
C GLY A 200 -32.60 -4.84 -7.66
N PHE A 201 -32.68 -6.08 -7.20
CA PHE A 201 -33.55 -6.49 -6.10
C PHE A 201 -32.76 -7.29 -5.07
N TRP A 202 -33.04 -7.03 -3.80
CA TRP A 202 -32.62 -7.88 -2.68
C TRP A 202 -33.71 -8.91 -2.47
N LEU A 203 -33.30 -10.17 -2.26
CA LEU A 203 -34.22 -11.28 -2.07
C LEU A 203 -34.23 -11.72 -0.60
N PRO A 204 -35.33 -11.47 0.14
CA PRO A 204 -35.59 -12.07 1.44
C PRO A 204 -35.83 -13.58 1.35
N VAL A 205 -35.90 -14.29 2.50
CA VAL A 205 -36.06 -15.77 2.48
C VAL A 205 -37.42 -16.25 1.99
N ASP A 206 -38.43 -15.39 2.02
CA ASP A 206 -39.78 -15.59 1.49
C ASP A 206 -39.93 -15.12 0.03
N ALA A 207 -38.82 -14.77 -0.64
CA ALA A 207 -38.80 -14.50 -2.07
C ALA A 207 -39.02 -15.78 -2.90
N ALA A 208 -39.75 -15.64 -4.00
CA ALA A 208 -39.95 -16.69 -4.99
C ALA A 208 -39.32 -16.30 -6.33
N LYS A 209 -38.87 -17.29 -7.10
CA LYS A 209 -38.15 -17.08 -8.38
C LYS A 209 -38.97 -16.34 -9.43
N ASP A 210 -40.26 -16.66 -9.54
CA ASP A 210 -41.13 -16.16 -10.61
C ASP A 210 -42.22 -15.20 -10.07
N ASN A 211 -42.08 -14.73 -8.82
CA ASN A 211 -43.03 -13.80 -8.22
C ASN A 211 -42.30 -12.70 -7.43
N PRO A 212 -42.30 -11.44 -7.92
CA PRO A 212 -41.59 -10.33 -7.30
C PRO A 212 -42.29 -9.72 -6.08
N ALA A 213 -43.46 -10.22 -5.67
CA ALA A 213 -44.24 -9.67 -4.56
C ALA A 213 -43.44 -9.51 -3.26
N ASN A 214 -42.52 -10.45 -3.00
CA ASN A 214 -41.66 -10.45 -1.82
C ASN A 214 -40.23 -9.96 -2.09
N TRP A 215 -39.95 -9.39 -3.27
CA TRP A 215 -38.66 -8.79 -3.56
C TRP A 215 -38.59 -7.36 -3.00
N ILE A 216 -37.37 -6.87 -2.77
CA ILE A 216 -37.14 -5.49 -2.33
C ILE A 216 -36.29 -4.80 -3.39
N SER A 217 -36.86 -3.84 -4.11
CA SER A 217 -36.13 -3.12 -5.16
C SER A 217 -35.07 -2.18 -4.59
N ASN A 218 -34.00 -1.92 -5.33
CA ASN A 218 -33.00 -0.90 -5.00
C ASN A 218 -33.63 0.49 -4.94
N ALA A 219 -34.70 0.75 -5.71
CA ALA A 219 -35.54 1.94 -5.60
C ALA A 219 -36.26 2.04 -4.24
N ASP A 220 -36.85 0.96 -3.73
CA ASP A 220 -37.45 0.91 -2.39
C ASP A 220 -36.39 1.19 -1.31
N VAL A 221 -35.24 0.51 -1.41
CA VAL A 221 -34.09 0.74 -0.53
C VAL A 221 -33.70 2.22 -0.56
N THR A 222 -33.47 2.79 -1.73
CA THR A 222 -33.11 4.20 -1.93
C THR A 222 -34.14 5.15 -1.28
N ASN A 223 -35.43 4.90 -1.48
CA ASN A 223 -36.50 5.71 -0.90
C ASN A 223 -36.52 5.64 0.63
N MET A 224 -36.32 4.45 1.21
CA MET A 224 -36.21 4.28 2.66
C MET A 224 -34.96 4.99 3.22
N LEU A 225 -33.81 4.86 2.57
CA LEU A 225 -32.55 5.50 2.99
C LEU A 225 -32.64 7.03 2.93
N ARG A 226 -33.36 7.59 1.95
CA ARG A 226 -33.63 9.02 1.87
C ARG A 226 -34.42 9.51 3.08
N ALA A 227 -35.40 8.73 3.52
CA ALA A 227 -36.27 9.06 4.66
C ALA A 227 -35.60 8.90 6.03
N ILE A 228 -34.53 8.11 6.13
CA ILE A 228 -33.74 7.97 7.37
C ILE A 228 -33.00 9.27 7.68
N ARG A 229 -33.09 9.75 8.93
CA ARG A 229 -32.51 11.03 9.37
C ARG A 229 -31.00 11.00 9.65
N ALA A 230 -30.42 9.81 9.87
CA ALA A 230 -29.00 9.64 10.15
C ALA A 230 -28.11 10.39 9.14
N LYS A 231 -27.05 11.02 9.64
CA LYS A 231 -26.15 11.87 8.84
C LYS A 231 -25.42 11.04 7.79
N HIS A 232 -24.76 9.98 8.21
CA HIS A 232 -24.07 9.05 7.33
C HIS A 232 -24.83 7.74 7.31
N VAL A 233 -25.18 7.26 6.11
CA VAL A 233 -25.71 5.92 5.92
C VAL A 233 -24.88 5.22 4.86
N MET A 234 -24.38 4.04 5.22
CA MET A 234 -23.62 3.17 4.32
C MET A 234 -24.35 1.86 4.14
N VAL A 235 -24.53 1.42 2.90
CA VAL A 235 -24.98 0.08 2.56
C VAL A 235 -23.75 -0.76 2.21
N VAL A 236 -23.62 -1.93 2.83
CA VAL A 236 -22.61 -2.93 2.48
C VAL A 236 -23.36 -4.16 1.99
N ALA A 237 -23.33 -4.40 0.68
CA ALA A 237 -24.10 -5.48 0.07
C ALA A 237 -23.16 -6.58 -0.45
N ASP A 238 -23.22 -7.73 0.21
CA ASP A 238 -22.60 -8.98 -0.20
C ASP A 238 -23.61 -9.84 -0.96
N SER A 239 -24.05 -9.30 -2.08
CA SER A 239 -25.01 -9.94 -2.98
C SER A 239 -24.76 -9.47 -4.40
N CYS A 240 -25.06 -10.33 -5.37
CA CYS A 240 -25.01 -10.01 -6.79
C CYS A 240 -25.87 -8.76 -7.09
N PHE A 241 -25.40 -7.93 -8.03
CA PHE A 241 -26.15 -6.81 -8.60
C PHE A 241 -26.43 -5.58 -7.72
N SER A 242 -25.69 -5.41 -6.64
CA SER A 242 -25.64 -4.15 -5.90
C SER A 242 -24.87 -3.03 -6.66
N GLY A 243 -24.23 -3.36 -7.79
CA GLY A 243 -23.50 -2.42 -8.67
C GLY A 243 -24.35 -1.34 -9.35
N THR A 244 -25.68 -1.49 -9.47
CA THR A 244 -26.55 -0.41 -10.00
C THR A 244 -26.68 0.77 -9.03
N LEU A 245 -26.28 0.59 -7.77
CA LEU A 245 -26.30 1.65 -6.76
C LEU A 245 -25.14 2.65 -6.90
N VAL A 246 -24.11 2.36 -7.71
CA VAL A 246 -22.79 3.01 -7.58
C VAL A 246 -22.14 3.48 -8.91
N ARG A 247 -21.19 4.43 -8.82
CA ARG A 247 -20.26 4.88 -9.87
C ARG A 247 -18.89 5.19 -9.24
N ALA A 248 -17.85 4.45 -9.62
CA ALA A 248 -16.51 4.51 -9.02
C ALA A 248 -15.90 5.93 -8.88
N ALA A 249 -15.19 6.15 -7.75
CA ALA A 249 -14.38 7.34 -7.48
C ALA A 249 -12.88 6.98 -7.33
N PRO A 250 -11.94 7.82 -7.81
CA PRO A 250 -10.51 7.57 -7.67
C PRO A 250 -9.98 7.88 -6.25
N VAL A 251 -9.11 7.02 -5.74
CA VAL A 251 -8.46 7.15 -4.42
C VAL A 251 -7.14 7.92 -4.58
N LYS A 252 -6.96 9.01 -3.82
CA LYS A 252 -5.67 9.73 -3.68
C LYS A 252 -5.11 9.53 -2.27
N ILE A 253 -3.81 9.21 -2.18
CA ILE A 253 -3.06 9.15 -0.92
C ILE A 253 -2.93 10.59 -0.37
N LYS A 254 -3.29 10.81 0.89
CA LYS A 254 -3.30 12.13 1.55
C LYS A 254 -2.25 12.22 2.64
N THR A 255 -1.71 13.41 2.88
CA THR A 255 -0.88 13.69 4.05
C THR A 255 -1.72 13.69 5.35
N ALA A 256 -1.08 13.73 6.52
CA ALA A 256 -1.77 13.70 7.81
C ALA A 256 -2.65 14.93 8.10
N GLU A 257 -2.17 16.11 7.73
CA GLU A 257 -2.89 17.39 7.85
C GLU A 257 -4.05 17.47 6.86
N GLU A 258 -3.84 16.99 5.63
CA GLU A 258 -4.88 16.82 4.62
C GLU A 258 -5.95 15.84 5.10
N ARG A 259 -5.56 14.76 5.78
CA ARG A 259 -6.48 13.75 6.31
C ARG A 259 -7.36 14.29 7.42
N THR A 260 -6.83 15.03 8.38
CA THR A 260 -7.65 15.61 9.45
C THR A 260 -8.68 16.59 8.90
N SER A 261 -8.25 17.49 8.01
CA SER A 261 -9.14 18.45 7.36
C SER A 261 -10.14 17.78 6.41
N TRP A 262 -9.74 16.67 5.78
CA TRP A 262 -10.62 15.83 4.97
C TRP A 262 -11.69 15.15 5.81
N LEU A 263 -11.31 14.46 6.89
CA LEU A 263 -12.24 13.79 7.81
C LEU A 263 -13.26 14.77 8.39
N GLN A 264 -12.84 16.00 8.70
CA GLN A 264 -13.75 17.07 9.13
C GLN A 264 -14.79 17.43 8.06
N ARG A 265 -14.36 17.61 6.82
CA ARG A 265 -15.28 17.89 5.71
C ARG A 265 -16.25 16.74 5.48
N MET A 266 -15.76 15.49 5.52
CA MET A 266 -16.59 14.30 5.32
C MET A 266 -17.60 14.14 6.46
N ALA A 267 -17.19 14.33 7.71
CA ALA A 267 -18.04 14.20 8.89
C ALA A 267 -19.12 15.30 9.01
N ALA A 268 -18.89 16.45 8.38
CA ALA A 268 -19.81 17.59 8.44
C ALA A 268 -21.00 17.44 7.48
N LYS A 269 -20.82 16.72 6.37
CA LYS A 269 -21.80 16.62 5.29
C LYS A 269 -22.60 15.33 5.35
N ARG A 270 -23.83 15.37 4.82
CA ARG A 270 -24.67 14.18 4.73
C ARG A 270 -24.07 13.18 3.74
N SER A 271 -24.11 11.89 4.08
CA SER A 271 -23.57 10.81 3.24
C SER A 271 -24.57 9.69 3.03
N ARG A 272 -24.67 9.22 1.79
CA ARG A 272 -25.38 8.01 1.37
C ARG A 272 -24.48 7.26 0.40
N THR A 273 -23.83 6.20 0.87
CA THR A 273 -22.84 5.46 0.08
C THR A 273 -23.13 3.96 0.13
N ALA A 274 -22.63 3.24 -0.87
CA ALA A 274 -22.72 1.80 -0.96
C ALA A 274 -21.34 1.21 -1.26
N LEU A 275 -20.98 0.15 -0.53
CA LEU A 275 -19.86 -0.74 -0.79
C LEU A 275 -20.43 -2.09 -1.18
N VAL A 276 -20.07 -2.58 -2.35
CA VAL A 276 -20.74 -3.72 -2.96
C VAL A 276 -19.71 -4.75 -3.41
N SER A 277 -20.03 -6.04 -3.28
CA SER A 277 -19.11 -7.11 -3.67
C SER A 277 -18.85 -7.16 -5.19
N GLY A 278 -19.85 -6.76 -5.99
CA GLY A 278 -19.75 -6.53 -7.43
C GLY A 278 -19.56 -7.79 -8.28
N GLY A 279 -20.11 -7.78 -9.51
CA GLY A 279 -20.16 -8.92 -10.45
C GLY A 279 -21.58 -9.35 -10.83
N LEU A 280 -21.73 -9.98 -12.01
CA LEU A 280 -22.97 -10.64 -12.46
C LEU A 280 -23.09 -12.08 -11.92
N GLU A 281 -22.02 -12.58 -11.29
CA GLU A 281 -21.87 -13.98 -10.92
C GLU A 281 -22.27 -14.23 -9.46
N PRO A 282 -22.84 -15.40 -9.14
CA PRO A 282 -23.21 -15.78 -7.78
C PRO A 282 -22.07 -15.60 -6.79
N VAL A 283 -22.38 -15.20 -5.55
CA VAL A 283 -21.39 -15.24 -4.45
C VAL A 283 -20.87 -16.67 -4.35
N MET A 284 -19.58 -16.87 -4.64
CA MET A 284 -18.98 -18.19 -4.54
C MET A 284 -18.95 -18.62 -3.07
N ASP A 285 -19.73 -19.65 -2.74
CA ASP A 285 -19.67 -20.38 -1.46
C ASP A 285 -18.31 -21.10 -1.26
N ALA A 286 -17.41 -21.06 -2.25
CA ALA A 286 -16.11 -21.72 -2.25
C ALA A 286 -14.98 -20.69 -2.35
N GLY A 287 -14.29 -20.44 -1.23
CA GLY A 287 -13.05 -19.66 -1.24
C GLY A 287 -12.64 -19.05 0.10
N GLY A 288 -13.60 -18.68 0.96
CA GLY A 288 -13.34 -17.94 2.21
C GLY A 288 -13.42 -18.75 3.52
N GLY A 289 -13.59 -20.07 3.46
CA GLY A 289 -13.81 -20.90 4.66
C GLY A 289 -15.26 -20.81 5.16
N ASN A 290 -15.47 -20.33 6.39
CA ASN A 290 -16.81 -20.14 6.99
C ASN A 290 -17.51 -18.84 6.54
N HIS A 291 -16.88 -18.07 5.66
CA HIS A 291 -17.31 -16.76 5.21
C HIS A 291 -17.23 -16.64 3.69
N SER A 292 -18.03 -15.74 3.10
CA SER A 292 -17.81 -15.31 1.72
C SER A 292 -16.44 -14.62 1.57
N VAL A 293 -15.89 -14.58 0.35
CA VAL A 293 -14.62 -13.88 0.07
C VAL A 293 -14.72 -12.39 0.40
N PHE A 294 -15.84 -11.76 0.06
CA PHE A 294 -16.08 -10.34 0.35
C PHE A 294 -16.24 -10.08 1.85
N ALA A 295 -17.04 -10.89 2.56
CA ALA A 295 -17.24 -10.76 3.99
C ALA A 295 -15.93 -10.94 4.77
N LYS A 296 -15.11 -11.93 4.38
CA LYS A 296 -13.76 -12.13 4.93
C LYS A 296 -12.89 -10.89 4.76
N ALA A 297 -12.78 -10.36 3.53
CA ALA A 297 -11.98 -9.17 3.26
C ALA A 297 -12.49 -7.93 4.02
N PHE A 298 -13.81 -7.75 4.13
CA PHE A 298 -14.41 -6.67 4.90
C PHE A 298 -14.11 -6.79 6.41
N LEU A 299 -14.24 -7.99 6.98
CA LEU A 299 -13.93 -8.27 8.38
C LEU A 299 -12.44 -8.07 8.69
N GLU A 300 -11.54 -8.52 7.81
CA GLU A 300 -10.10 -8.31 7.91
C GLU A 300 -9.75 -6.82 7.90
N ALA A 301 -10.28 -6.06 6.93
CA ALA A 301 -10.05 -4.63 6.83
C ALA A 301 -10.54 -3.87 8.09
N LEU A 302 -11.69 -4.25 8.65
CA LEU A 302 -12.19 -3.68 9.91
C LEU A 302 -11.37 -4.11 11.14
N SER A 303 -10.87 -5.36 11.15
CA SER A 303 -10.07 -5.91 12.25
C SER A 303 -8.69 -5.26 12.34
N GLU A 304 -8.06 -5.03 11.19
CA GLU A 304 -6.73 -4.43 11.06
C GLU A 304 -6.73 -2.93 11.27
N ASN A 305 -7.87 -2.27 11.08
CA ASN A 305 -7.99 -0.83 11.28
C ASN A 305 -7.55 -0.40 12.70
N ARG A 306 -6.70 0.63 12.76
CA ARG A 306 -6.17 1.21 14.00
C ARG A 306 -6.61 2.65 14.22
N GLU A 307 -7.23 3.28 13.22
CA GLU A 307 -7.55 4.71 13.22
C GLU A 307 -8.96 4.97 12.69
N VAL A 308 -9.34 6.25 12.59
CA VAL A 308 -10.59 6.63 11.90
C VAL A 308 -10.37 6.48 10.39
N THR A 309 -11.18 5.64 9.73
CA THR A 309 -11.07 5.43 8.28
C THR A 309 -12.38 5.79 7.58
N ASP A 310 -12.29 6.33 6.37
CA ASP A 310 -13.45 6.63 5.53
C ASP A 310 -13.79 5.45 4.59
N GLY A 311 -15.00 5.46 4.02
CA GLY A 311 -15.50 4.39 3.18
C GLY A 311 -14.62 4.15 1.94
N GLN A 312 -14.10 5.22 1.33
CA GLN A 312 -13.19 5.12 0.18
C GLN A 312 -11.87 4.40 0.54
N THR A 313 -11.31 4.73 1.69
CA THR A 313 -10.07 4.11 2.18
C THR A 313 -10.30 2.64 2.53
N LEU A 314 -11.42 2.33 3.20
CA LEU A 314 -11.80 0.95 3.49
C LEU A 314 -12.00 0.14 2.20
N PHE A 315 -12.69 0.71 1.20
CA PHE A 315 -12.87 0.10 -0.12
C PHE A 315 -11.53 -0.22 -0.80
N ALA A 316 -10.57 0.71 -0.78
CA ALA A 316 -9.25 0.51 -1.37
C ALA A 316 -8.52 -0.71 -0.76
N THR A 317 -8.69 -0.94 0.54
CA THR A 317 -8.14 -2.10 1.26
C THR A 317 -8.82 -3.41 0.85
N ILE A 318 -10.13 -3.39 0.58
CA ILE A 318 -10.94 -4.58 0.26
C ILE A 318 -10.84 -5.00 -1.21
N ARG A 319 -10.81 -4.02 -2.12
CA ARG A 319 -10.93 -4.26 -3.57
C ARG A 319 -9.90 -5.25 -4.10
N ARG A 320 -8.63 -5.10 -3.70
CA ARG A 320 -7.54 -5.94 -4.22
C ARG A 320 -7.62 -7.38 -3.70
N PRO A 321 -7.76 -7.66 -2.40
CA PRO A 321 -7.97 -9.03 -1.91
C PRO A 321 -9.13 -9.77 -2.59
N VAL A 322 -10.30 -9.12 -2.71
CA VAL A 322 -11.48 -9.78 -3.30
C VAL A 322 -11.29 -10.11 -4.78
N ALA A 323 -10.72 -9.18 -5.55
CA ALA A 323 -10.44 -9.40 -6.97
C ALA A 323 -9.31 -10.44 -7.22
N LEU A 324 -8.52 -10.78 -6.20
CA LEU A 324 -7.49 -11.83 -6.29
C LEU A 324 -8.02 -13.21 -5.91
N GLU A 325 -8.99 -13.26 -4.98
CA GLU A 325 -9.56 -14.50 -4.42
C GLU A 325 -10.86 -14.93 -5.11
N SER A 326 -11.47 -14.08 -5.95
CA SER A 326 -12.73 -14.35 -6.66
C SER A 326 -12.85 -13.55 -7.96
N ASP A 327 -13.86 -13.88 -8.78
CA ASP A 327 -14.24 -13.10 -9.97
C ASP A 327 -15.10 -11.87 -9.62
N GLN A 328 -15.37 -11.64 -8.33
CA GLN A 328 -16.09 -10.47 -7.86
C GLN A 328 -15.26 -9.20 -8.08
N THR A 329 -15.95 -8.12 -8.43
CA THR A 329 -15.34 -6.81 -8.71
C THR A 329 -15.94 -5.76 -7.80
N PRO A 330 -15.47 -5.63 -6.54
CA PRO A 330 -16.08 -4.71 -5.61
C PRO A 330 -16.11 -3.29 -6.13
N ASP A 331 -17.19 -2.59 -5.81
CA ASP A 331 -17.37 -1.19 -6.17
C ASP A 331 -17.82 -0.37 -4.96
N TYR A 332 -17.54 0.93 -5.01
CA TYR A 332 -17.87 1.88 -3.96
C TYR A 332 -18.30 3.21 -4.56
N ALA A 333 -19.48 3.69 -4.18
CA ALA A 333 -19.92 5.03 -4.55
C ALA A 333 -21.14 5.55 -3.79
N ASP A 334 -21.61 6.72 -4.21
CA ASP A 334 -22.80 7.38 -3.71
C ASP A 334 -24.08 6.71 -4.22
N ILE A 335 -25.06 6.54 -3.32
CA ILE A 335 -26.38 6.02 -3.68
C ILE A 335 -27.20 7.12 -4.36
N ARG A 336 -27.50 6.93 -5.64
CA ARG A 336 -28.28 7.90 -6.44
C ARG A 336 -29.64 8.20 -5.81
N ARG A 337 -30.06 9.47 -5.84
CA ARG A 337 -31.38 9.93 -5.37
C ARG A 337 -31.70 9.65 -3.88
N ALA A 338 -30.70 9.26 -3.07
CA ALA A 338 -30.85 9.04 -1.64
C ALA A 338 -30.59 10.30 -0.77
N GLY A 339 -30.16 11.41 -1.38
CA GLY A 339 -29.82 12.66 -0.66
C GLY A 339 -28.39 12.67 -0.10
N HIS A 340 -27.42 12.25 -0.91
CA HIS A 340 -25.99 12.39 -0.65
C HIS A 340 -25.55 13.86 -0.84
N ASP A 341 -24.66 14.39 0.01
CA ASP A 341 -24.20 15.80 -0.02
C ASP A 341 -22.66 15.93 -0.01
N GLY A 342 -21.93 14.87 -0.37
CA GLY A 342 -20.46 14.89 -0.45
C GLY A 342 -19.75 14.57 0.87
N GLY A 343 -20.46 14.01 1.85
CA GLY A 343 -19.86 13.40 3.04
C GLY A 343 -19.50 11.93 2.81
N ASP A 344 -18.82 11.31 3.77
CA ASP A 344 -18.46 9.89 3.71
C ASP A 344 -18.80 9.18 5.03
N PHE A 345 -18.98 7.87 4.98
CA PHE A 345 -19.14 7.06 6.19
C PHE A 345 -17.77 6.88 6.87
N LEU A 346 -17.71 7.16 8.17
CA LEU A 346 -16.48 7.08 8.95
C LEU A 346 -16.54 5.92 9.95
N PHE A 347 -15.58 5.01 9.86
CA PHE A 347 -15.41 3.91 10.80
C PHE A 347 -14.49 4.33 11.94
N VAL A 348 -15.07 4.44 13.15
CA VAL A 348 -14.38 4.90 14.35
C VAL A 348 -14.26 3.74 15.35
N ARG A 349 -13.07 3.13 15.43
CA ARG A 349 -12.82 2.03 16.36
C ARG A 349 -12.76 2.55 17.81
N ARG A 350 -13.31 1.82 18.78
CA ARG A 350 -13.34 2.23 20.20
C ARG A 350 -11.96 2.56 20.77
N SER A 351 -10.91 1.83 20.37
CA SER A 351 -9.53 2.11 20.78
C SER A 351 -9.02 3.45 20.24
N ALA A 352 -9.38 3.80 18.99
CA ALA A 352 -9.04 5.08 18.38
C ALA A 352 -9.85 6.23 19.00
N ALA A 353 -11.14 6.00 19.30
CA ALA A 353 -12.00 6.97 19.97
C ALA A 353 -11.50 7.33 21.38
N LYS A 354 -11.06 6.33 22.16
CA LYS A 354 -10.48 6.53 23.50
C LYS A 354 -9.16 7.29 23.46
N LEU A 355 -8.34 7.08 22.42
CA LEU A 355 -7.09 7.81 22.20
C LEU A 355 -7.34 9.25 21.75
N ALA A 356 -8.36 9.49 20.92
CA ALA A 356 -8.78 10.83 20.51
C ALA A 356 -9.32 11.63 21.71
N SER A 357 -10.21 11.03 22.51
CA SER A 357 -10.77 11.66 23.70
C SER A 357 -9.69 11.88 24.78
N ALA A 358 -8.78 10.93 24.99
CA ALA A 358 -7.67 11.08 25.94
C ALA A 358 -6.68 12.18 25.52
N ARG A 359 -6.41 12.34 24.22
CA ARG A 359 -5.60 13.47 23.70
C ARG A 359 -6.28 14.82 23.95
N ALA A 360 -7.61 14.89 23.84
CA ALA A 360 -8.37 16.10 24.15
C ALA A 360 -8.35 16.44 25.66
N THR A 361 -8.44 15.43 26.53
CA THR A 361 -8.36 15.63 28.00
C THR A 361 -6.96 16.03 28.46
N VAL A 362 -5.91 15.44 27.87
CA VAL A 362 -4.50 15.78 28.19
C VAL A 362 -4.13 17.19 27.70
N ALA A 363 -4.67 17.64 26.55
CA ALA A 363 -4.51 19.01 26.08
C ALA A 363 -5.09 20.07 27.04
N SER A 364 -6.12 19.70 27.82
CA SER A 364 -6.72 20.57 28.84
C SER A 364 -6.01 20.50 30.21
N SER A 365 -5.25 19.44 30.52
CA SER A 365 -4.64 19.27 31.84
C SER A 365 -3.14 19.60 31.92
N THR A 366 -2.45 19.81 30.78
CA THR A 366 -0.99 20.01 30.78
C THR A 366 -0.55 21.47 31.02
N ARG A 367 -1.20 22.16 31.96
CA ARG A 367 -0.66 23.36 32.63
C ARG A 367 -0.38 23.07 34.11
N ARG A 368 0.37 22.00 34.41
CA ARG A 368 1.22 21.91 35.62
C ARG A 368 2.06 20.64 35.64
N GLN A 369 3.36 20.84 35.86
CA GLN A 369 4.36 19.95 36.47
C GLN A 369 4.97 18.77 35.67
N THR A 370 6.15 19.07 35.10
CA THR A 370 7.51 18.50 35.37
C THR A 370 7.74 16.98 35.58
N THR A 371 8.55 16.45 34.63
CA THR A 371 9.77 15.61 34.72
C THR A 371 9.78 14.24 35.41
N ALA A 372 10.05 13.19 34.61
CA ALA A 372 11.13 12.20 34.80
C ALA A 372 11.34 11.35 33.52
N PRO A 373 12.57 10.85 33.21
CA PRO A 373 12.91 10.26 31.92
C PRO A 373 12.76 8.73 31.86
N VAL A 374 12.34 8.19 30.71
CA VAL A 374 12.40 6.75 30.39
C VAL A 374 13.23 6.56 29.11
N ALA A 375 14.26 5.72 29.20
CA ALA A 375 15.28 5.46 28.18
C ALA A 375 14.77 4.73 26.92
N PRO A 376 15.37 4.94 25.72
CA PRO A 376 14.91 4.31 24.48
C PRO A 376 15.81 3.12 24.08
N ALA A 377 15.35 1.89 24.29
CA ALA A 377 15.97 0.69 23.70
C ALA A 377 15.29 0.23 22.39
N ALA A 378 14.09 0.74 22.07
CA ALA A 378 13.33 0.35 20.88
C ALA A 378 13.62 1.23 19.64
N ALA A 379 13.99 2.50 19.84
CA ALA A 379 14.22 3.45 18.75
C ALA A 379 15.49 3.15 17.93
N ASN A 380 16.49 2.50 18.52
CA ASN A 380 17.79 2.27 17.88
C ASN A 380 17.73 1.20 16.77
N ARG A 381 16.79 0.24 16.85
CA ARG A 381 16.74 -0.91 15.93
C ARG A 381 16.18 -0.56 14.55
N GLN A 382 15.26 0.41 14.45
CA GLN A 382 14.70 0.87 13.17
C GLN A 382 15.70 1.72 12.39
N VAL A 383 16.50 2.52 13.10
CA VAL A 383 17.56 3.36 12.54
C VAL A 383 18.73 2.50 12.05
N GLU A 384 19.13 1.51 12.86
CA GLU A 384 20.13 0.52 12.46
C GLU A 384 19.69 -0.28 11.23
N LEU A 385 18.42 -0.70 11.16
CA LEU A 385 17.85 -1.42 10.02
C LEU A 385 17.84 -0.57 8.73
N ALA A 386 17.53 0.72 8.84
CA ALA A 386 17.57 1.65 7.72
C ALA A 386 18.99 1.85 7.18
N PHE A 387 19.97 2.04 8.08
CA PHE A 387 21.39 2.13 7.71
C PHE A 387 21.87 0.82 7.06
N TRP A 388 21.55 -0.33 7.65
CA TRP A 388 21.90 -1.62 7.07
C TRP A 388 21.31 -1.80 5.66
N ASN A 389 20.04 -1.40 5.46
CA ASN A 389 19.40 -1.47 4.15
C ASN A 389 20.05 -0.59 3.09
N SER A 390 20.67 0.53 3.44
CA SER A 390 21.38 1.38 2.48
C SER A 390 22.73 0.80 2.06
N ILE A 391 23.41 0.03 2.92
CA ILE A 391 24.76 -0.51 2.62
C ILE A 391 24.81 -2.01 2.30
N LYS A 392 23.73 -2.79 2.53
CA LYS A 392 23.75 -4.27 2.43
C LYS A 392 24.18 -4.85 1.07
N ASN A 393 24.09 -4.05 0.00
CA ASN A 393 24.48 -4.41 -1.36
C ASN A 393 25.77 -3.70 -1.83
N SER A 394 26.45 -2.99 -0.93
CA SER A 394 27.67 -2.25 -1.24
C SER A 394 28.82 -3.17 -1.63
N LYS A 395 29.64 -2.71 -2.57
CA LYS A 395 30.88 -3.36 -3.03
C LYS A 395 32.13 -2.75 -2.40
N THR A 396 31.97 -1.80 -1.49
CA THR A 396 33.07 -1.03 -0.89
C THR A 396 33.25 -1.42 0.58
N ALA A 397 34.46 -1.82 0.98
CA ALA A 397 34.73 -2.20 2.37
C ALA A 397 34.53 -1.05 3.36
N ALA A 398 34.81 0.19 2.94
CA ALA A 398 34.69 1.40 3.76
C ALA A 398 33.26 1.65 4.27
N GLU A 399 32.23 1.32 3.51
CA GLU A 399 30.82 1.53 3.91
C GLU A 399 30.38 0.57 5.02
N TYR A 400 30.89 -0.66 5.01
CA TYR A 400 30.70 -1.61 6.12
C TYR A 400 31.54 -1.24 7.34
N GLN A 401 32.69 -0.59 7.14
CA GLN A 401 33.53 -0.05 8.22
C GLN A 401 32.82 1.09 8.94
N ALA A 402 32.22 2.03 8.20
CA ALA A 402 31.40 3.11 8.76
C ALA A 402 30.21 2.59 9.58
N TYR A 403 29.56 1.50 9.14
CA TYR A 403 28.52 0.84 9.94
C TYR A 403 29.07 0.28 11.27
N LEU A 404 30.28 -0.30 11.27
CA LEU A 404 30.90 -0.87 12.48
C LEU A 404 31.41 0.21 13.45
N GLU A 405 31.78 1.40 12.96
CA GLU A 405 32.14 2.54 13.78
C GLU A 405 30.92 3.10 14.52
N GLN A 406 29.77 3.17 13.83
CA GLN A 406 28.53 3.68 14.40
C GLN A 406 27.77 2.65 15.25
N TYR A 407 27.85 1.36 14.89
CA TYR A 407 27.17 0.26 15.58
C TYR A 407 28.15 -0.89 15.90
N PRO A 408 29.15 -0.68 16.78
CA PRO A 408 30.19 -1.67 17.07
C PRO A 408 29.66 -2.97 17.70
N ARG A 409 28.48 -2.90 18.34
CA ARG A 409 27.71 -4.04 18.87
C ARG A 409 26.33 -4.18 18.22
N GLY A 410 26.15 -3.66 17.00
CA GLY A 410 24.91 -3.72 16.25
C GLY A 410 24.49 -5.15 15.87
N ALA A 411 23.20 -5.35 15.64
CA ALA A 411 22.63 -6.62 15.18
C ALA A 411 23.25 -7.13 13.87
N PHE A 412 23.75 -6.26 12.99
CA PHE A 412 24.42 -6.63 11.75
C PHE A 412 25.96 -6.53 11.80
N ALA A 413 26.56 -6.24 12.96
CA ALA A 413 28.02 -6.14 13.12
C ALA A 413 28.78 -7.41 12.70
N PRO A 414 28.31 -8.64 13.02
CA PRO A 414 28.95 -9.85 12.51
C PRO A 414 28.93 -9.95 10.98
N LEU A 415 27.83 -9.54 10.35
CA LEU A 415 27.63 -9.60 8.91
C LEU A 415 28.47 -8.54 8.18
N ALA A 416 28.57 -7.33 8.72
CA ALA A 416 29.44 -6.27 8.20
C ALA A 416 30.93 -6.69 8.19
N ARG A 417 31.42 -7.28 9.29
CA ARG A 417 32.79 -7.83 9.36
C ARG A 417 33.01 -8.93 8.33
N GLN A 418 32.03 -9.80 8.12
CA GLN A 418 32.10 -10.86 7.11
C GLN A 418 32.15 -10.29 5.67
N ARG A 419 31.40 -9.21 5.39
CA ARG A 419 31.43 -8.52 4.09
C ARG A 419 32.77 -7.86 3.79
N ILE A 420 33.37 -7.19 4.78
CA ILE A 420 34.73 -6.62 4.68
C ILE A 420 35.74 -7.72 4.36
N ALA A 421 35.70 -8.84 5.09
CA ALA A 421 36.60 -9.96 4.85
C ALA A 421 36.44 -10.57 3.44
N ALA A 422 35.21 -10.65 2.92
CA ALA A 422 34.93 -11.15 1.57
C ALA A 422 35.41 -10.18 0.47
N LEU A 423 35.30 -8.87 0.70
CA LEU A 423 35.78 -7.84 -0.23
C LEU A 423 37.31 -7.77 -0.26
N ASN A 424 37.96 -7.92 0.89
CA ASN A 424 39.43 -7.94 0.98
C ASN A 424 40.04 -9.22 0.37
N LYS A 425 39.32 -10.36 0.38
CA LYS A 425 39.76 -11.59 -0.30
C LYS A 425 39.72 -11.53 -1.83
N LYS A 426 38.96 -10.60 -2.43
CA LYS A 426 38.89 -10.43 -3.90
C LYS A 426 40.11 -9.72 -4.51
N VAL A 427 41.07 -9.27 -3.69
CA VAL A 427 42.26 -8.53 -4.12
C VAL A 427 43.55 -9.39 -4.06
N ALA A 428 43.49 -10.64 -3.61
CA ALA A 428 44.67 -11.52 -3.58
C ALA A 428 44.82 -12.37 -4.87
N PRO A 429 46.02 -12.48 -5.47
CA PRO A 429 46.24 -13.32 -6.65
C PRO A 429 46.23 -14.81 -6.30
N LYS A 430 45.75 -15.62 -7.26
CA LYS A 430 45.45 -17.06 -7.17
C LYS A 430 46.73 -17.92 -7.21
N PRO A 431 46.88 -18.93 -6.33
CA PRO A 431 47.76 -20.07 -6.58
C PRO A 431 47.02 -21.31 -7.09
N VAL A 432 47.81 -22.18 -7.70
CA VAL A 432 47.50 -23.30 -8.61
C VAL A 432 47.04 -24.58 -7.88
N ALA A 433 46.32 -25.44 -8.61
CA ALA A 433 45.63 -26.67 -8.22
C ALA A 433 46.48 -27.82 -7.66
N ARG A 434 45.84 -28.75 -6.91
CA ARG A 434 46.09 -30.19 -7.06
C ARG A 434 44.91 -31.10 -6.64
N ALA A 435 44.91 -32.25 -7.31
CA ALA A 435 43.95 -33.34 -7.55
C ALA A 435 43.19 -34.02 -6.39
N THR A 436 42.05 -34.60 -6.82
CA THR A 436 41.03 -35.50 -6.22
C THR A 436 41.52 -36.90 -5.77
N PRO A 437 40.65 -37.71 -5.12
CA PRO A 437 40.08 -38.84 -5.87
C PRO A 437 38.56 -39.12 -5.67
N VAL A 438 37.89 -39.18 -6.83
CA VAL A 438 36.85 -40.11 -7.33
C VAL A 438 35.95 -40.88 -6.34
N ALA A 439 34.64 -40.62 -6.43
CA ALA A 439 33.58 -41.57 -6.07
C ALA A 439 32.71 -41.89 -7.30
N ARG A 440 32.29 -43.16 -7.38
CA ARG A 440 31.72 -43.91 -8.53
C ARG A 440 30.35 -43.37 -9.01
N PRO A 441 30.03 -43.39 -10.31
CA PRO A 441 28.74 -42.90 -10.82
C PRO A 441 27.60 -43.89 -10.57
N ALA A 442 26.48 -43.38 -10.06
CA ALA A 442 25.19 -44.07 -10.01
C ALA A 442 24.54 -44.10 -11.42
N PRO A 443 23.73 -45.12 -11.74
CA PRO A 443 23.13 -45.30 -13.06
C PRO A 443 22.14 -44.17 -13.42
N PRO A 444 21.94 -43.86 -14.72
CA PRO A 444 21.14 -42.73 -15.14
C PRO A 444 19.66 -43.01 -14.88
N GLN A 445 19.09 -42.31 -13.90
CA GLN A 445 17.64 -42.21 -13.77
C GLN A 445 17.11 -41.37 -14.94
N ARG A 446 16.24 -41.97 -15.76
CA ARG A 446 15.45 -41.22 -16.75
C ARG A 446 14.63 -40.19 -15.98
N SER A 447 14.89 -38.90 -16.23
CA SER A 447 14.08 -37.82 -15.67
C SER A 447 12.63 -37.96 -16.15
N PRO A 448 11.65 -37.94 -15.24
CA PRO A 448 10.24 -37.82 -15.64
C PRO A 448 10.10 -36.52 -16.42
N ARG A 449 9.46 -36.56 -17.60
CA ARG A 449 9.09 -35.34 -18.33
C ARG A 449 8.31 -34.44 -17.37
N GLN A 450 8.71 -33.17 -17.24
CA GLN A 450 7.96 -32.24 -16.42
C GLN A 450 6.60 -32.01 -17.07
N ARG A 451 5.56 -31.79 -16.24
CA ARG A 451 4.12 -31.70 -16.60
C ARG A 451 3.78 -30.79 -17.79
N PHE A 452 4.69 -29.89 -18.17
CA PHE A 452 4.48 -28.87 -19.21
C PHE A 452 5.41 -29.01 -20.41
N ASP A 453 6.29 -30.02 -20.47
CA ASP A 453 7.21 -30.19 -21.58
C ASP A 453 6.46 -30.51 -22.90
N GLY A 454 6.62 -29.66 -23.91
CA GLY A 454 5.87 -29.76 -25.16
C GLY A 454 5.92 -28.49 -26.02
N THR A 455 5.28 -28.54 -27.19
CA THR A 455 5.06 -27.36 -28.04
C THR A 455 3.64 -26.85 -27.84
N TRP A 456 3.48 -25.55 -27.66
CA TRP A 456 2.23 -24.91 -27.30
C TRP A 456 1.98 -23.67 -28.18
N LYS A 457 0.70 -23.33 -28.37
CA LYS A 457 0.35 -21.98 -28.86
C LYS A 457 0.16 -21.05 -27.67
N ALA A 458 0.54 -19.79 -27.83
CA ALA A 458 0.35 -18.71 -26.88
C ALA A 458 -0.28 -17.51 -27.60
N THR A 459 -1.19 -16.80 -26.95
CA THR A 459 -1.77 -15.55 -27.47
C THR A 459 -1.45 -14.41 -26.50
N LEU A 460 -1.28 -13.18 -27.00
CA LEU A 460 -1.04 -12.00 -26.18
C LEU A 460 -2.16 -11.00 -26.41
N PHE A 461 -2.86 -10.58 -25.34
CA PHE A 461 -4.03 -9.69 -25.43
C PHE A 461 -3.77 -8.37 -24.71
N ALA A 462 -3.98 -7.23 -25.37
CA ALA A 462 -3.85 -5.91 -24.75
C ALA A 462 -5.25 -5.29 -24.50
N TYR A 463 -5.55 -4.93 -23.25
CA TYR A 463 -6.85 -4.36 -22.86
C TYR A 463 -6.98 -2.84 -23.02
N PHE A 464 -5.87 -2.13 -23.28
CA PHE A 464 -5.88 -0.72 -23.62
C PHE A 464 -5.01 -0.47 -24.84
N ALA A 465 -5.56 0.26 -25.83
CA ALA A 465 -4.81 0.73 -27.00
C ALA A 465 -3.87 1.89 -26.61
N ALA A 466 -2.93 1.64 -25.70
CA ALA A 466 -1.75 2.47 -25.57
C ALA A 466 -0.76 2.01 -26.65
N ALA A 467 -0.38 2.92 -27.55
CA ALA A 467 0.60 2.64 -28.60
C ALA A 467 1.88 2.06 -27.98
N GLY A 468 2.13 0.77 -28.20
CA GLY A 468 3.30 0.07 -27.66
C GLY A 468 3.08 -1.36 -27.16
N CYS A 469 1.84 -1.83 -26.97
CA CYS A 469 1.64 -3.28 -26.75
C CYS A 469 1.76 -4.04 -28.09
N PRO A 470 2.43 -5.21 -28.13
CA PRO A 470 2.47 -6.05 -29.31
C PRO A 470 1.07 -6.62 -29.55
N MET A 471 0.38 -6.11 -30.58
CA MET A 471 -0.98 -6.52 -30.91
C MET A 471 -1.05 -8.02 -31.25
N ASP A 472 -1.96 -8.73 -30.58
CA ASP A 472 -2.67 -9.95 -31.01
C ASP A 472 -1.86 -11.01 -31.79
N ASN A 473 -0.65 -11.32 -31.31
CA ASN A 473 0.21 -12.31 -31.97
C ASN A 473 0.01 -13.70 -31.36
N LYS A 474 -0.46 -14.64 -32.19
CA LYS A 474 -0.36 -16.08 -31.89
C LYS A 474 1.10 -16.52 -32.01
N LEU A 475 1.76 -16.73 -30.88
CA LEU A 475 3.14 -17.20 -30.78
C LEU A 475 3.15 -18.72 -30.64
N GLU A 476 4.08 -19.40 -31.33
CA GLU A 476 4.44 -20.78 -30.98
C GLU A 476 5.53 -20.74 -29.92
N VAL A 477 5.31 -21.47 -28.82
CA VAL A 477 6.22 -21.54 -27.68
C VAL A 477 6.55 -22.98 -27.38
N ARG A 478 7.81 -23.25 -27.02
CA ARG A 478 8.30 -24.58 -26.67
C ARG A 478 8.71 -24.57 -25.21
N ILE A 479 8.22 -25.55 -24.45
CA ILE A 479 8.61 -25.78 -23.07
C ILE A 479 9.45 -27.05 -23.01
N GLN A 480 10.67 -26.94 -22.50
CA GLN A 480 11.56 -28.08 -22.29
C GLN A 480 12.27 -27.95 -20.94
N ASN A 481 12.08 -28.95 -20.07
CA ASN A 481 12.59 -28.98 -18.70
C ASN A 481 12.20 -27.70 -17.93
N GLY A 482 10.95 -27.26 -18.08
CA GLY A 482 10.43 -26.06 -17.41
C GLY A 482 10.97 -24.74 -17.97
N LYS A 483 11.72 -24.74 -19.08
CA LYS A 483 12.12 -23.52 -19.79
C LYS A 483 11.22 -23.30 -20.99
N LEU A 484 10.53 -22.18 -21.01
CA LEU A 484 9.70 -21.72 -22.11
C LEU A 484 10.51 -20.80 -23.02
N SER A 485 10.54 -21.10 -24.32
CA SER A 485 11.09 -20.20 -25.34
C SER A 485 10.14 -20.07 -26.52
N GLY A 486 10.03 -18.87 -27.09
CA GLY A 486 9.18 -18.60 -28.26
C GLY A 486 9.70 -17.42 -29.06
N SER A 487 9.44 -17.41 -30.38
CA SER A 487 9.80 -16.30 -31.25
C SER A 487 8.77 -16.13 -32.37
N HIS A 488 8.35 -14.89 -32.64
CA HIS A 488 7.49 -14.58 -33.78
C HIS A 488 7.69 -13.13 -34.23
N ARG A 489 7.99 -12.92 -35.53
CA ARG A 489 8.14 -11.59 -36.15
C ARG A 489 9.06 -10.62 -35.37
N GLY A 490 10.21 -11.11 -34.91
CA GLY A 490 11.20 -10.32 -34.16
C GLY A 490 10.97 -10.26 -32.65
N ASN A 491 9.78 -10.65 -32.18
CA ASN A 491 9.49 -10.75 -30.75
C ASN A 491 10.08 -12.04 -30.18
N ARG A 492 10.68 -11.97 -28.99
CA ARG A 492 11.27 -13.11 -28.29
C ARG A 492 10.69 -13.25 -26.90
N LEU A 493 10.42 -14.50 -26.53
CA LEU A 493 9.86 -14.88 -25.24
C LEU A 493 10.80 -15.88 -24.58
N SER A 494 11.18 -15.63 -23.32
CA SER A 494 12.00 -16.52 -22.53
C SER A 494 11.51 -16.54 -21.08
N ALA A 495 11.02 -17.69 -20.60
CA ALA A 495 10.51 -17.82 -19.23
C ALA A 495 10.88 -19.16 -18.60
N VAL A 496 10.77 -19.24 -17.28
CA VAL A 496 10.85 -20.47 -16.50
C VAL A 496 9.47 -20.75 -15.92
N VAL A 497 8.97 -21.96 -16.14
CA VAL A 497 7.76 -22.51 -15.54
C VAL A 497 8.19 -23.45 -14.41
N ASP A 498 7.83 -23.09 -13.19
CA ASP A 498 8.10 -23.93 -12.03
C ASP A 498 7.15 -25.15 -11.97
N PRO A 499 7.47 -26.18 -11.15
CA PRO A 499 6.63 -27.37 -11.03
C PRO A 499 5.20 -27.11 -10.51
N MET A 500 4.95 -25.97 -9.87
CA MET A 500 3.63 -25.55 -9.38
C MET A 500 2.87 -24.70 -10.41
N GLY A 501 3.43 -24.52 -11.61
CA GLY A 501 2.85 -23.77 -12.73
C GLY A 501 3.05 -22.26 -12.65
N GLY A 502 3.92 -21.75 -11.78
CA GLY A 502 4.35 -20.34 -11.79
C GLY A 502 5.28 -20.07 -12.98
N LEU A 503 5.04 -18.98 -13.70
CA LEU A 503 5.82 -18.54 -14.86
C LEU A 503 6.52 -17.23 -14.53
N LYS A 504 7.84 -17.17 -14.73
CA LYS A 504 8.62 -15.93 -14.65
C LYS A 504 9.58 -15.81 -15.81
N GLY A 505 9.62 -14.66 -16.47
CA GLY A 505 10.44 -14.51 -17.66
C GLY A 505 10.56 -13.09 -18.17
N THR A 506 11.04 -13.01 -19.40
CA THR A 506 11.24 -11.77 -20.14
C THR A 506 10.63 -11.89 -21.52
N TYR A 507 9.91 -10.85 -21.92
CA TYR A 507 9.49 -10.61 -23.29
C TYR A 507 10.40 -9.55 -23.89
N THR A 508 10.83 -9.72 -25.13
CA THR A 508 11.66 -8.76 -25.85
C THR A 508 11.01 -8.46 -27.19
N ASP A 509 10.82 -7.17 -27.48
CA ASP A 509 10.24 -6.73 -28.75
C ASP A 509 11.32 -6.66 -29.87
N PRO A 510 10.95 -6.32 -31.12
CA PRO A 510 11.91 -6.22 -32.24
C PRO A 510 12.90 -5.06 -32.09
N GLU A 511 12.61 -4.08 -31.22
CA GLU A 511 13.48 -2.94 -30.89
C GLU A 511 14.48 -3.28 -29.76
N ASN A 512 14.45 -4.51 -29.23
CA ASN A 512 15.23 -5.03 -28.11
C ASN A 512 14.86 -4.43 -26.74
N ASP A 513 13.67 -3.86 -26.60
CA ASP A 513 13.16 -3.48 -25.28
C ASP A 513 12.69 -4.74 -24.53
N SER A 514 13.10 -4.85 -23.28
CA SER A 514 12.86 -6.03 -22.44
C SER A 514 11.83 -5.72 -21.36
N PHE A 515 10.83 -6.59 -21.24
CA PHE A 515 9.73 -6.48 -20.31
C PHE A 515 9.67 -7.71 -19.41
N GLU A 516 9.42 -7.51 -18.11
CA GLU A 516 9.27 -8.60 -17.15
C GLU A 516 7.93 -9.30 -17.31
N MET A 517 7.92 -10.61 -17.13
CA MET A 517 6.74 -11.45 -17.23
C MET A 517 6.55 -12.24 -15.95
N ASP A 518 5.31 -12.27 -15.47
CA ASP A 518 4.90 -13.07 -14.32
C ASP A 518 3.54 -13.70 -14.62
N GLY A 519 3.33 -14.96 -14.26
CA GLY A 519 2.06 -15.66 -14.47
C GLY A 519 1.94 -16.93 -13.66
N LYS A 520 0.75 -17.54 -13.67
CA LYS A 520 0.47 -18.80 -12.98
C LYS A 520 -0.52 -19.65 -13.75
N TYR A 521 -0.31 -20.96 -13.71
CA TYR A 521 -1.24 -21.97 -14.24
C TYR A 521 -2.57 -21.92 -13.47
N LYS A 522 -3.68 -21.74 -14.19
CA LYS A 522 -5.05 -21.76 -13.67
C LYS A 522 -5.94 -22.54 -14.65
N GLY A 523 -6.54 -23.63 -14.18
CA GLY A 523 -7.41 -24.48 -15.00
C GLY A 523 -6.63 -25.21 -16.09
N ARG A 524 -6.71 -24.73 -17.35
CA ARG A 524 -6.01 -25.29 -18.53
C ARG A 524 -5.03 -24.31 -19.19
N GLU A 525 -4.81 -23.13 -18.60
CA GLU A 525 -4.03 -22.03 -19.21
C GLU A 525 -3.03 -21.44 -18.20
N ILE A 526 -1.97 -20.77 -18.68
CA ILE A 526 -1.12 -19.94 -17.81
C ILE A 526 -1.54 -18.49 -18.01
N LYS A 527 -2.04 -17.84 -16.96
CA LYS A 527 -2.43 -16.42 -17.03
C LYS A 527 -1.39 -15.56 -16.34
N GLY A 528 -1.04 -14.42 -16.93
CA GLY A 528 0.01 -13.56 -16.43
C GLY A 528 -0.08 -12.12 -16.92
N TYR A 529 0.99 -11.36 -16.67
CA TYR A 529 1.11 -9.99 -17.15
C TYR A 529 2.54 -9.72 -17.63
N ILE A 530 2.68 -8.75 -18.54
CA ILE A 530 3.96 -8.17 -18.92
C ILE A 530 4.02 -6.77 -18.29
N ARG A 531 5.15 -6.45 -17.64
CA ARG A 531 5.42 -5.12 -17.09
C ARG A 531 6.76 -4.62 -17.58
N GLY A 532 6.80 -3.40 -18.09
CA GLY A 532 8.04 -2.72 -18.44
C GLY A 532 7.79 -1.32 -18.99
N THR A 533 8.87 -0.56 -19.13
CA THR A 533 8.88 0.80 -19.65
C THR A 533 9.66 0.82 -20.95
N LYS A 534 9.04 1.28 -22.05
CA LYS A 534 9.73 1.47 -23.34
C LYS A 534 10.80 2.55 -23.20
N LYS A 535 12.04 2.31 -23.65
CA LYS A 535 13.09 3.33 -23.58
C LYS A 535 12.75 4.50 -24.50
N GLY A 536 12.70 5.72 -23.96
CA GLY A 536 12.47 6.95 -24.72
C GLY A 536 11.01 7.41 -24.80
N ALA A 537 10.05 6.66 -24.25
CA ALA A 537 8.68 7.13 -24.09
C ALA A 537 8.57 7.94 -22.78
N GLY A 538 8.57 9.27 -22.88
CA GLY A 538 8.27 10.13 -21.75
C GLY A 538 6.79 10.02 -21.37
N TRP A 539 6.46 9.11 -20.44
CA TRP A 539 5.26 8.96 -19.57
C TRP A 539 4.68 7.52 -19.50
N ASP A 540 4.39 7.10 -18.25
CA ASP A 540 3.67 5.92 -17.65
C ASP A 540 4.00 4.47 -18.14
N PRO A 541 4.33 3.51 -17.25
CA PRO A 541 4.49 2.08 -17.60
C PRO A 541 3.30 1.51 -18.39
N THR A 542 3.58 1.01 -19.59
CA THR A 542 2.64 0.26 -20.40
C THR A 542 2.27 -1.04 -19.66
N PHE A 543 1.06 -1.12 -19.13
CA PHE A 543 0.50 -2.37 -18.59
C PHE A 543 -0.10 -3.17 -19.75
N CYS A 544 0.66 -4.13 -20.29
CA CYS A 544 0.11 -5.12 -21.21
C CYS A 544 -0.22 -6.40 -20.41
N GLU A 545 -1.49 -6.80 -20.40
CA GLU A 545 -1.85 -8.09 -19.82
C GLU A 545 -1.34 -9.22 -20.72
N LEU A 546 -0.92 -10.35 -20.13
CA LEU A 546 -0.46 -11.53 -20.87
C LEU A 546 -1.41 -12.68 -20.58
N ASN A 547 -2.35 -12.87 -21.48
CA ASN A 547 -3.23 -14.03 -21.43
C ASN A 547 -2.67 -15.17 -22.28
N LEU A 548 -1.67 -15.89 -21.74
CA LEU A 548 -1.01 -17.01 -22.39
C LEU A 548 -1.90 -18.26 -22.40
N LYS A 549 -2.84 -18.29 -23.35
CA LYS A 549 -3.69 -19.46 -23.59
C LYS A 549 -2.89 -20.60 -24.22
N LEU A 550 -2.55 -21.61 -23.41
CA LEU A 550 -1.82 -22.80 -23.82
C LEU A 550 -2.78 -23.83 -24.45
N GLU A 551 -2.87 -23.84 -25.78
CA GLU A 551 -3.59 -24.90 -26.50
C GLU A 551 -2.61 -26.00 -26.92
N PRO A 552 -2.87 -27.29 -26.60
CA PRO A 552 -1.99 -28.37 -27.00
C PRO A 552 -2.04 -28.57 -28.53
N LEU A 553 -0.91 -28.32 -29.20
CA LEU A 553 -0.69 -28.77 -30.56
C LEU A 553 -0.24 -30.24 -30.49
N SER A 554 -1.21 -31.14 -30.65
CA SER A 554 -1.07 -32.60 -30.79
C SER A 554 -0.74 -33.42 -29.52
N ALA A 555 -1.77 -34.17 -29.11
CA ALA A 555 -1.82 -35.53 -28.55
C ALA A 555 -0.89 -35.96 -27.38
N ARG A 556 -1.57 -36.32 -26.28
CA ARG A 556 -1.17 -37.14 -25.11
C ARG A 556 -0.26 -36.49 -24.06
N VAL A 557 -0.88 -35.70 -23.19
CA VAL A 557 -0.50 -35.68 -21.78
C VAL A 557 -1.23 -36.88 -21.16
N THR A 558 -0.52 -37.99 -20.91
CA THR A 558 -1.04 -39.05 -20.04
C THR A 558 -1.11 -38.53 -18.61
N ASP A 559 -2.20 -38.85 -17.93
CA ASP A 559 -2.63 -38.36 -16.60
C ASP A 559 -1.54 -38.32 -15.52
#